data_AF-A0A0E3GRL0-F1
#
_entry.id   AF-A0A0E3GRL0-F1
#
_cell.length_a   1.000
_cell.length_b   1.000
_cell.length_c   1.000
_cell.angle_alpha   90.00
_cell.angle_beta   90.00
_cell.angle_gamma   90.00
#
_symmetry.space_group_name_H-M   'P 1'
#
loop_
_entity.id
_entity.type
_entity.pdbx_description
1 polymer ?
#
loop_
_entity_poly.entity_id
_entity_poly.type
_entity_poly.pdbx_seq_one_letter_code
_entity_poly.pdbx_strand_id
1 'polypeptide(L)'
;MKEIVNIPGFSQLSKSQQIEILNLKDNFIGLGKSSKVSKGAKNWDEWVGHSKLGEVPSDVRNNMLELESSARAELQKAIEERLKKL
;
A
#
# COMPACT_ATOMS: atom_id res chain seq x y z
N MET A 1 2.27 -1.75 -2.38
CA MET A 1 0.99 -2.38 -2.02
C MET A 1 0.35 -2.87 -3.32
N LYS A 2 0.06 -4.16 -3.49
CA LYS A 2 -0.63 -4.66 -4.71
C LYS A 2 -2.14 -4.45 -4.63
N GLU A 3 -2.67 -4.10 -3.47
CA GLU A 3 -4.11 -4.03 -3.21
C GLU A 3 -4.82 -2.79 -3.74
N ILE A 4 -4.11 -1.73 -4.11
CA ILE A 4 -4.74 -0.49 -4.58
C ILE A 4 -5.70 -0.74 -5.76
N VAL A 5 -5.38 -1.72 -6.62
CA VAL A 5 -6.25 -2.12 -7.74
C VAL A 5 -7.51 -2.87 -7.33
N ASN A 6 -7.53 -3.39 -6.10
CA ASN A 6 -8.65 -4.10 -5.49
C ASN A 6 -9.48 -3.19 -4.56
N ILE A 7 -9.05 -1.94 -4.33
CA ILE A 7 -9.80 -0.99 -3.50
C ILE A 7 -11.12 -0.65 -4.23
N PRO A 8 -12.28 -0.75 -3.56
CA PRO A 8 -13.57 -0.45 -4.16
C PRO A 8 -13.59 0.90 -4.88
N GLY A 9 -14.04 0.88 -6.14
CA GLY A 9 -14.14 2.08 -6.98
C GLY A 9 -12.90 2.36 -7.84
N PHE A 10 -11.73 1.78 -7.56
CA PHE A 10 -10.51 2.03 -8.34
C PHE A 10 -10.68 1.69 -9.83
N SER A 11 -11.29 0.56 -10.15
CA SER A 11 -11.54 0.12 -11.53
C SER A 11 -12.54 1.00 -12.29
N GLN A 12 -13.34 1.80 -11.60
CA GLN A 12 -14.33 2.72 -12.18
C GLN A 12 -13.71 4.07 -12.57
N LEU A 13 -12.52 4.39 -12.05
CA LEU A 13 -11.78 5.60 -12.39
C LEU A 13 -11.31 5.57 -13.85
N SER A 14 -11.17 6.76 -14.43
CA SER A 14 -10.49 6.89 -15.73
C SER A 14 -9.03 6.45 -15.63
N LYS A 15 -8.41 6.09 -16.76
CA LYS A 15 -6.98 5.70 -16.77
C LYS A 15 -6.06 6.77 -16.17
N SER A 16 -6.32 8.05 -16.41
CA SER A 16 -5.53 9.13 -15.83
C SER A 16 -5.70 9.20 -14.31
N GLN A 17 -6.94 9.09 -13.81
CA GLN A 17 -7.23 9.06 -12.38
C GLN A 17 -6.61 7.84 -11.69
N GLN A 18 -6.62 6.66 -12.33
CA GLN A 18 -5.93 5.48 -11.81
C GLN A 18 -4.42 5.72 -11.68
N ILE A 19 -3.79 6.32 -12.69
CA ILE A 19 -2.36 6.68 -12.65
C ILE A 19 -2.07 7.68 -11.54
N GLU A 20 -2.91 8.69 -11.32
CA GLU A 20 -2.76 9.63 -10.21
C GLU A 20 -2.81 8.92 -8.86
N ILE A 21 -3.81 8.06 -8.64
CA ILE A 21 -3.97 7.29 -7.40
C ILE A 21 -2.76 6.38 -7.16
N LEU A 22 -2.27 5.69 -8.19
CA LEU A 22 -1.07 4.85 -8.11
C LEU A 22 0.19 5.65 -7.72
N ASN A 23 0.23 6.95 -7.99
CA ASN A 23 1.37 7.82 -7.69
C ASN A 23 1.21 8.64 -6.40
N LEU A 24 0.12 8.46 -5.64
CA LEU A 24 -0.01 9.09 -4.33
C LEU A 24 1.06 8.59 -3.37
N LYS A 25 1.57 9.50 -2.52
CA LYS A 25 2.61 9.18 -1.52
C LYS A 25 2.17 8.06 -0.59
N ASP A 26 0.88 8.02 -0.24
CA ASP A 26 0.29 6.98 0.62
C ASP A 26 0.39 5.57 0.02
N ASN A 27 0.52 5.43 -1.30
CA ASN A 27 0.78 4.15 -1.96
C ASN A 27 2.22 3.64 -1.76
N PHE A 28 3.12 4.47 -1.22
CA PHE A 28 4.53 4.16 -1.03
C PHE A 28 4.92 4.09 0.45
N ILE A 29 5.39 2.91 0.85
CA ILE A 29 6.08 2.72 2.12
C ILE A 29 7.58 2.62 1.85
N GLY A 30 8.35 3.53 2.43
CA GLY A 30 9.80 3.57 2.30
C GLY A 30 10.46 2.35 2.96
N LEU A 31 11.10 1.50 2.18
CA LEU A 31 11.87 0.36 2.66
C LEU A 31 13.25 0.34 2.01
N GLY A 32 14.25 -0.17 2.75
CA GLY A 32 15.55 -0.49 2.19
C GLY A 32 15.43 -1.44 0.99
N LYS A 33 16.35 -1.35 0.03
CA LYS A 33 16.28 -2.06 -1.26
C LYS A 33 16.09 -3.57 -1.10
N SER A 34 16.85 -4.21 -0.20
CA SER A 34 16.75 -5.66 0.08
C SER A 34 15.38 -6.04 0.66
N SER A 35 14.89 -5.29 1.65
CA SER A 35 13.57 -5.50 2.26
C SER A 35 12.44 -5.27 1.24
N LYS A 36 12.56 -4.25 0.37
CA LYS A 36 11.61 -3.99 -0.71
C LYS A 36 11.51 -5.18 -1.68
N VAL A 37 12.64 -5.76 -2.06
CA VAL A 37 12.68 -6.94 -2.94
C VAL A 37 12.08 -8.17 -2.25
N SER A 38 12.43 -8.42 -0.98
CA SER A 38 11.94 -9.60 -0.24
C SER A 38 10.45 -9.54 0.09
N LYS A 39 9.93 -8.37 0.52
CA LYS A 39 8.50 -8.15 0.72
C LYS A 39 7.76 -8.25 -0.62
N GLY A 40 8.27 -7.54 -1.62
CA GLY A 40 7.66 -7.45 -2.94
C GLY A 40 6.25 -6.85 -2.85
N ALA A 41 5.29 -7.57 -3.43
CA ALA A 41 3.89 -7.18 -3.50
C ALA A 41 3.04 -7.56 -2.27
N LYS A 42 3.59 -8.35 -1.34
CA LYS A 42 2.89 -8.83 -0.15
C LYS A 42 2.49 -7.67 0.76
N ASN A 43 1.41 -7.86 1.50
CA ASN A 43 1.05 -6.98 2.62
C ASN A 43 1.95 -7.22 3.84
N TRP A 44 1.87 -6.35 4.86
CA TRP A 44 2.64 -6.52 6.08
C TRP A 44 2.17 -7.68 6.95
N ASP A 45 0.89 -8.04 6.89
CA ASP A 45 0.34 -9.24 7.56
C ASP A 45 0.87 -10.54 6.93
N GLU A 46 1.04 -10.57 5.60
CA GLU A 46 1.58 -11.72 4.86
C GLU A 46 3.12 -11.84 4.93
N TRP A 47 3.83 -10.74 5.11
CA TRP A 47 5.30 -10.72 5.09
C TRP A 47 5.89 -10.65 6.51
N VAL A 48 6.43 -11.79 6.99
CA VAL A 48 6.99 -11.91 8.35
C VAL A 48 8.45 -11.44 8.47
N GLY A 49 9.20 -11.38 7.37
CA GLY A 49 10.59 -10.94 7.37
C GLY A 49 11.42 -11.39 6.19
N HIS A 50 12.72 -11.10 6.25
CA HIS A 50 13.66 -11.37 5.18
C HIS A 50 14.48 -12.63 5.51
N SER A 51 14.57 -13.58 4.58
CA SER A 51 15.26 -14.86 4.80
C SER A 51 16.69 -14.75 5.34
N LYS A 52 17.42 -13.69 4.96
CA LYS A 52 18.77 -13.37 5.47
C LYS A 52 18.83 -12.42 6.68
N LEU A 53 17.86 -11.53 6.88
CA LEU A 53 17.91 -10.53 7.97
C LEU A 53 17.11 -10.97 9.20
N GLY A 54 16.34 -12.06 9.06
CA GLY A 54 15.43 -12.55 10.09
C GLY A 54 14.03 -11.95 9.98
N GLU A 55 13.25 -12.26 11.01
CA GLU A 55 11.90 -11.74 11.18
C GLU A 55 11.90 -10.25 11.47
N VAL A 56 10.83 -9.56 11.08
CA VAL A 56 10.62 -8.17 11.45
C VAL A 56 10.29 -8.12 12.94
N PRO A 57 11.00 -7.31 13.75
CA PRO A 57 10.66 -7.11 15.15
C PRO A 57 9.20 -6.72 15.34
N SER A 58 8.55 -7.27 16.39
CA SER A 58 7.11 -7.14 16.58
C SER A 58 6.60 -5.69 16.69
N ASP A 59 7.38 -4.81 17.31
CA ASP A 59 7.11 -3.37 17.42
C ASP A 59 7.15 -2.70 16.04
N VAL A 60 8.18 -2.99 15.24
CA VAL A 60 8.28 -2.50 13.86
C VAL A 60 7.11 -3.04 13.04
N ARG A 61 6.80 -4.34 13.15
CA ARG A 61 5.69 -4.97 12.43
C ARG A 61 4.35 -4.29 12.74
N ASN A 62 4.07 -4.02 14.01
CA ASN A 62 2.84 -3.35 14.43
C ASN A 62 2.76 -1.94 13.85
N ASN A 63 3.84 -1.15 13.94
CA ASN A 63 3.89 0.18 13.35
C ASN A 63 3.62 0.14 11.83
N MET A 64 4.18 -0.86 11.13
CA MET A 64 3.99 -0.98 9.69
C MET A 64 2.57 -1.41 9.30
N LEU A 65 1.91 -2.25 10.12
CA LEU A 65 0.51 -2.61 9.93
C LEU A 65 -0.41 -1.39 10.09
N GLU A 66 -0.16 -0.54 11.10
CA GLU A 66 -0.91 0.70 11.30
C GLU A 66 -0.73 1.69 10.14
N LEU A 67 0.52 1.85 9.65
CA LEU A 67 0.82 2.67 8.48
C LEU A 67 0.13 2.13 7.22
N GLU A 68 0.14 0.81 7.01
CA GLU A 68 -0.52 0.18 5.86
C GLU A 68 -2.05 0.35 5.92
N SER A 69 -2.64 0.21 7.10
CA SER A 69 -4.07 0.46 7.33
C SER A 69 -4.45 1.92 7.08
N SER A 70 -3.66 2.86 7.60
CA SER A 70 -3.89 4.30 7.39
C SER A 70 -3.76 4.68 5.92
N ALA A 71 -2.73 4.18 5.24
CA ALA A 71 -2.55 4.37 3.80
C ALA A 71 -3.74 3.84 3.00
N ARG A 72 -4.27 2.65 3.34
CA ARG A 72 -5.43 2.08 2.67
C ARG A 72 -6.67 2.98 2.83
N ALA A 73 -6.87 3.56 4.02
CA ALA A 73 -7.96 4.50 4.27
C ALA A 73 -7.84 5.79 3.46
N GLU A 74 -6.65 6.39 3.38
CA GLU A 74 -6.43 7.60 2.58
C GLU A 74 -6.58 7.35 1.07
N LEU A 75 -6.12 6.19 0.58
CA LEU A 75 -6.31 5.81 -0.82
C LEU A 75 -7.79 5.57 -1.16
N GLN A 76 -8.56 4.95 -0.26
CA GLN A 76 -10.01 4.79 -0.41
C GLN A 76 -10.71 6.15 -0.53
N LYS A 77 -10.40 7.10 0.37
CA LYS A 77 -10.94 8.47 0.30
C LYS A 77 -10.60 9.14 -1.04
N ALA A 78 -9.35 9.05 -1.47
CA ALA A 78 -8.88 9.67 -2.71
C ALA A 78 -9.58 9.09 -3.97
N ILE A 79 -9.95 7.81 -3.95
CA ILE A 79 -10.75 7.17 -5.00
C ILE A 79 -12.18 7.70 -4.96
N GLU A 80 -12.82 7.72 -3.79
CA GLU A 80 -14.20 8.21 -3.64
C GLU A 80 -14.36 9.67 -4.06
N GLU A 81 -13.39 10.53 -3.72
CA GLU A 81 -13.36 11.93 -4.14
C GLU A 81 -13.31 12.10 -5.66
N ARG A 82 -12.60 11.21 -6.37
CA ARG A 82 -12.51 11.25 -7.84
C ARG A 82 -13.79 10.74 -8.49
N LEU A 83 -14.45 9.75 -7.90
CA LEU A 83 -15.73 9.25 -8.38
C LEU A 83 -16.86 10.26 -8.21
N LYS A 84 -16.87 11.04 -7.11
CA LYS A 84 -17.85 12.11 -6.89
C LYS A 84 -17.73 13.29 -7.86
N LYS A 85 -16.60 13.41 -8.57
CA LYS A 85 -16.33 14.45 -9.56
C LYS A 85 -16.62 14.00 -11.00
N LEU A 86 -17.07 12.76 -11.20
CA LEU A 86 -17.57 12.26 -12.48
C LEU A 86 -19.02 12.72 -12.69
#